data_AF-A0A485LSB2-F1
#
_entry.id   AF-A0A485LSB2-F1
#
_cell.length_a   1.000
_cell.length_b   1.000
_cell.length_c   1.000
_cell.angle_alpha   90.00
_cell.angle_beta   90.00
_cell.angle_gamma   90.00
#
_symmetry.space_group_name_H-M   'P 1'
#
loop_
_entity.id
_entity.type
_entity.pdbx_description
1 polymer ?
#
loop_
_entity_poly.entity_id
_entity_poly.type
_entity_poly.pdbx_seq_one_letter_code
_entity_poly.pdbx_strand_id
1 'polypeptide(L)'
;MAADRRELTNEEREAILREALMHSNGHFMKRMPNGFGQMLAAKYSCHVSCVRRILQHARVQGMGSGNMIVSVASKKKGRCGRPPSHAPTEVKAKLQELPLSQRTNLRAVSFHSGISYGSLHRYLKKGVFRSHSSALRPLLTDANKLNRVKFALSFIKPGGEVCEMNNHVHLDEKWFYLTKERRTYYLIPGEEGPDRKCKSKRFITKVMFLTAVARPRYVDDLGTWWDGKVGTWPFVQTANALRSSVNRPAGTPETKVVTVTKDVYRSYLVEKVMPAVVSSWPGPPTQILLQHDNAKAHVTSSDAALQVKIHEYKQQGWTFELAPQPPNSPDMNVLDLGFFASLQSLQHRESAKSIDQLIANVNRAFVDYPCERLDRTFVTLQSCMIETLKVGGNNAYKIPHMSKVKQATKGRLTRNVVCPEDVRAAAVASLGTEEATRLERVFKQELADLKTMNELAQSLESIALDDDDIEDIVRVLDELGIEPIDISEDR
;
A
#
# COMPACT_ATOMS: atom_id res chain seq x y z
N MET A 1 -21.97 -27.15 60.24
CA MET A 1 -21.79 -26.82 58.81
C MET A 1 -21.04 -25.51 58.72
N ALA A 2 -19.77 -25.52 58.33
CA ALA A 2 -18.98 -24.30 58.19
C ALA A 2 -19.60 -23.45 57.08
N ALA A 3 -19.95 -22.19 57.37
CA ALA A 3 -20.41 -21.24 56.38
C ALA A 3 -19.36 -21.18 55.25
N ASP A 4 -19.78 -21.67 54.10
CA ASP A 4 -18.92 -22.02 52.99
C ASP A 4 -18.16 -20.78 52.49
N ARG A 5 -16.94 -20.99 51.97
CA ARG A 5 -16.05 -19.92 51.51
C ARG A 5 -16.57 -19.32 50.19
N ARG A 6 -17.71 -18.62 50.23
CA ARG A 6 -18.27 -17.92 49.07
C ARG A 6 -17.34 -16.79 48.63
N GLU A 7 -16.93 -16.82 47.37
CA GLU A 7 -16.24 -15.71 46.73
C GLU A 7 -17.27 -14.67 46.28
N LEU A 8 -17.12 -13.44 46.79
CA LEU A 8 -17.95 -12.31 46.41
C LEU A 8 -17.60 -11.78 45.02
N THR A 9 -18.61 -11.47 44.21
CA THR A 9 -18.42 -10.76 42.93
C THR A 9 -17.89 -9.36 43.15
N ASN A 10 -17.40 -8.72 42.08
CA ASN A 10 -16.96 -7.33 42.20
C ASN A 10 -18.14 -6.39 42.51
N GLU A 11 -19.34 -6.64 41.96
CA GLU A 11 -20.53 -5.84 42.30
C GLU A 11 -20.89 -5.99 43.79
N GLU A 12 -20.83 -7.21 44.34
CA GLU A 12 -21.13 -7.45 45.75
C GLU A 12 -20.11 -6.78 46.68
N ARG A 13 -18.82 -6.81 46.32
CA ARG A 13 -17.76 -6.12 47.06
C ARG A 13 -17.96 -4.61 47.06
N GLU A 14 -18.36 -4.04 45.93
CA GLU A 14 -18.71 -2.61 45.84
C GLU A 14 -19.98 -2.28 46.62
N ALA A 15 -20.99 -3.15 46.59
CA ALA A 15 -22.23 -2.96 47.36
C ALA A 15 -21.96 -2.92 48.87
N ILE A 16 -21.11 -3.81 49.39
CA ILE A 16 -20.66 -3.79 50.79
C ILE A 16 -20.00 -2.45 51.15
N LEU A 17 -19.14 -1.94 50.26
CA LEU A 17 -18.48 -0.66 50.47
C LEU A 17 -19.50 0.50 50.49
N ARG A 18 -20.45 0.52 49.54
CA ARG A 18 -21.52 1.54 49.46
C ARG A 18 -22.42 1.51 50.69
N GLU A 19 -22.84 0.34 51.15
CA GLU A 19 -23.68 0.19 52.34
C GLU A 19 -22.95 0.64 53.62
N ALA A 20 -21.66 0.34 53.73
CA ALA A 20 -20.85 0.86 54.82
C ALA A 20 -20.71 2.40 54.79
N LEU A 21 -20.73 3.02 53.60
CA LEU A 21 -20.75 4.48 53.49
C LEU A 21 -22.11 5.07 53.84
N MET A 22 -23.22 4.45 53.43
CA MET A 22 -24.58 4.91 53.75
C MET A 22 -24.86 4.92 55.26
N HIS A 23 -24.26 3.99 56.01
CA HIS A 23 -24.34 3.96 57.47
C HIS A 23 -23.33 4.89 58.18
N SER A 24 -22.54 5.66 57.43
CA SER A 24 -21.56 6.59 58.00
C SER A 24 -22.07 8.03 57.97
N ASN A 25 -21.91 8.77 59.08
CA ASN A 25 -22.31 10.18 59.19
C ASN A 25 -21.32 11.12 58.48
N GLY A 26 -21.19 10.97 57.16
CA GLY A 26 -20.37 11.84 56.30
C GLY A 26 -18.85 11.66 56.42
N HIS A 27 -18.37 10.74 57.27
CA HIS A 27 -16.95 10.40 57.41
C HIS A 27 -16.75 8.89 57.37
N PHE A 28 -15.74 8.43 56.62
CA PHE A 28 -15.39 7.01 56.57
C PHE A 28 -15.09 6.48 57.99
N MET A 29 -15.85 5.49 58.44
CA MET A 29 -15.81 5.02 59.82
C MET A 29 -14.41 4.52 60.22
N LYS A 30 -13.79 5.13 61.25
CA LYS A 30 -12.49 4.67 61.80
C LYS A 30 -12.57 3.25 62.38
N ARG A 31 -13.73 2.89 62.93
CA ARG A 31 -14.08 1.59 63.49
C ARG A 31 -15.54 1.29 63.16
N MET A 32 -15.84 0.09 62.68
CA MET A 32 -17.22 -0.30 62.43
C MET A 32 -18.00 -0.43 63.73
N PRO A 33 -19.28 -0.02 63.78
CA PRO A 33 -20.17 -0.25 64.90
C PRO A 33 -20.24 -1.74 65.25
N ASN A 34 -20.42 -2.03 66.55
CA ASN A 34 -20.59 -3.39 67.02
C ASN A 34 -21.80 -4.04 66.33
N GLY A 35 -21.64 -5.25 65.81
CA GLY A 35 -22.71 -5.97 65.10
C GLY A 35 -22.87 -5.59 63.62
N PHE A 36 -22.42 -4.42 63.17
CA PHE A 36 -22.62 -3.98 61.78
C PHE A 36 -21.87 -4.86 60.76
N GLY A 37 -20.64 -5.26 61.09
CA GLY A 37 -19.88 -6.20 60.27
C GLY A 37 -20.53 -7.60 60.20
N GLN A 38 -21.18 -8.03 61.29
CA GLN A 38 -21.95 -9.29 61.34
C GLN A 38 -23.22 -9.20 60.50
N MET A 39 -23.90 -8.04 60.51
CA MET A 39 -25.06 -7.79 59.67
C MET A 39 -24.70 -7.85 58.18
N LEU A 40 -23.66 -7.13 57.75
CA LEU A 40 -23.19 -7.19 56.35
C LEU A 40 -22.72 -8.60 55.97
N ALA A 41 -22.03 -9.30 56.87
CA ALA A 41 -21.62 -10.68 56.65
C ALA A 41 -22.82 -11.61 56.42
N ALA A 42 -23.87 -11.49 57.23
CA ALA A 42 -25.11 -12.26 57.06
C ALA A 42 -25.82 -11.91 55.75
N LYS A 43 -25.97 -10.62 55.46
CA LYS A 43 -26.65 -10.10 54.26
C LYS A 43 -26.01 -10.57 52.96
N TYR A 44 -24.68 -10.51 52.87
CA TYR A 44 -23.93 -10.93 51.68
C TYR A 44 -23.47 -12.40 51.74
N SER A 45 -23.94 -13.16 52.75
CA SER A 45 -23.58 -14.56 53.00
C SER A 45 -22.07 -14.81 52.90
N CYS A 46 -21.28 -13.99 53.59
CA CYS A 46 -19.82 -14.07 53.61
C CYS A 46 -19.29 -13.98 55.04
N HIS A 47 -18.02 -14.32 55.24
CA HIS A 47 -17.42 -14.20 56.56
C HIS A 47 -17.11 -12.73 56.91
N VAL A 48 -17.29 -12.33 58.18
CA VAL A 48 -17.05 -10.95 58.67
C VAL A 48 -15.64 -10.44 58.33
N SER A 49 -14.64 -11.33 58.27
CA SER A 49 -13.27 -10.97 57.86
C SER A 49 -13.18 -10.50 56.40
N CYS A 50 -14.07 -10.98 55.51
CA CYS A 50 -14.14 -10.52 54.12
C CYS A 50 -14.59 -9.06 54.05
N VAL A 51 -15.68 -8.72 54.77
CA VAL A 51 -16.18 -7.35 54.92
C VAL A 51 -15.09 -6.43 55.46
N ARG A 52 -14.39 -6.83 56.55
CA ARG A 52 -13.28 -6.06 57.11
C ARG A 52 -12.15 -5.82 56.10
N ARG A 53 -11.79 -6.85 55.32
CA ARG A 53 -10.73 -6.76 54.30
C ARG A 53 -11.10 -5.81 53.16
N ILE A 54 -12.36 -5.85 52.70
CA ILE A 54 -12.90 -4.95 51.67
C ILE A 54 -12.78 -3.50 52.13
N LEU A 55 -13.27 -3.19 53.34
CA LEU A 55 -13.22 -1.83 53.88
C LEU A 55 -11.79 -1.37 54.18
N GLN A 56 -10.92 -2.26 54.66
CA GLN A 56 -9.51 -1.94 54.84
C GLN A 56 -8.82 -1.62 53.49
N HIS A 57 -9.16 -2.34 52.42
CA HIS A 57 -8.65 -2.03 51.08
C HIS A 57 -9.08 -0.65 50.58
N ALA A 58 -10.33 -0.26 50.83
CA ALA A 58 -10.82 1.08 50.51
C ALA A 58 -10.11 2.15 51.35
N ARG A 59 -9.91 1.89 52.65
CA ARG A 59 -9.22 2.79 53.57
C ARG A 59 -7.77 3.07 53.15
N VAL A 60 -7.01 2.03 52.79
CA VAL A 60 -5.61 2.16 52.36
C VAL A 60 -5.49 2.98 51.05
N GLN A 61 -6.54 3.02 50.23
CA GLN A 61 -6.59 3.85 49.03
C GLN A 61 -6.97 5.32 49.31
N GLY A 62 -7.10 5.72 50.58
CA GLY A 62 -7.33 7.13 50.94
C GLY A 62 -8.80 7.53 51.08
N MET A 63 -9.75 6.59 51.17
CA MET A 63 -11.16 6.92 51.43
C MET A 63 -11.38 7.70 52.73
N GLY A 64 -10.57 7.42 53.76
CA GLY A 64 -10.63 8.15 55.03
C GLY A 64 -10.09 9.58 54.95
N SER A 65 -9.42 9.94 53.87
CA SER A 65 -8.84 11.26 53.61
C SER A 65 -9.49 11.96 52.40
N GLY A 66 -10.69 11.52 51.98
CA GLY A 66 -11.49 12.17 50.94
C GLY A 66 -11.36 11.58 49.53
N ASN A 67 -10.56 10.53 49.30
CA ASN A 67 -10.50 9.88 47.99
C ASN A 67 -11.69 8.92 47.79
N MET A 68 -12.72 9.36 47.07
CA MET A 68 -13.90 8.54 46.76
C MET A 68 -13.71 7.61 45.54
N ILE A 69 -12.58 7.71 44.83
CA ILE A 69 -12.25 6.87 43.67
C ILE A 69 -11.39 5.70 44.16
N VAL A 70 -12.04 4.65 44.67
CA VAL A 70 -11.36 3.44 45.16
C VAL A 70 -11.91 2.17 44.52
N SER A 71 -11.05 1.16 44.40
CA SER A 71 -11.45 -0.17 43.90
C SER A 71 -11.30 -1.23 44.99
N VAL A 72 -12.40 -1.93 45.27
CA VAL A 72 -12.43 -3.11 46.16
C VAL A 72 -12.54 -4.43 45.40
N ALA A 73 -12.32 -4.39 44.09
CA ALA A 73 -12.34 -5.56 43.22
C ALA A 73 -11.37 -6.65 43.70
N SER A 74 -11.69 -7.91 43.40
CA SER A 74 -10.86 -9.03 43.80
C SER A 74 -9.47 -8.97 43.18
N LYS A 75 -8.44 -8.90 44.03
CA LYS A 75 -7.02 -8.97 43.62
C LYS A 75 -6.58 -10.36 43.17
N LYS A 76 -7.45 -11.37 43.27
CA LYS A 76 -7.15 -12.74 42.82
C LYS A 76 -7.00 -12.81 41.30
N LYS A 77 -7.76 -12.01 40.55
CA LYS A 77 -7.69 -11.98 39.08
C LYS A 77 -6.27 -11.58 38.64
N GLY A 78 -5.59 -12.48 37.95
CA GLY A 78 -4.20 -12.30 37.50
C GLY A 78 -3.10 -12.64 38.52
N ARG A 79 -3.45 -12.85 39.80
CA ARG A 79 -2.51 -13.29 40.86
C ARG A 79 -2.71 -14.73 41.30
N CYS A 80 -3.92 -15.25 41.11
CA CYS A 80 -4.29 -16.62 41.43
C CYS A 80 -4.61 -17.36 40.13
N GLY A 81 -4.20 -18.64 40.06
CA GLY A 81 -4.40 -19.50 38.90
C GLY A 81 -3.17 -20.35 38.62
N ARG A 82 -3.29 -21.26 37.66
CA ARG A 82 -2.16 -22.09 37.22
C ARG A 82 -1.07 -21.20 36.60
N PRO A 83 0.21 -21.34 37.02
CA PRO A 83 1.30 -20.63 36.37
C PRO A 83 1.39 -21.04 34.89
N PRO A 84 1.87 -20.15 34.00
CA PRO A 84 2.08 -20.52 32.60
C PRO A 84 3.05 -21.69 32.49
N SER A 85 2.71 -22.69 31.66
CA SER A 85 3.57 -23.87 31.46
C SER A 85 4.93 -23.56 30.85
N HIS A 86 5.05 -22.44 30.12
CA HIS A 86 6.31 -21.98 29.55
C HIS A 86 6.52 -20.52 29.91
N ALA A 87 7.73 -20.14 30.31
CA ALA A 87 8.06 -18.75 30.56
C ALA A 87 8.17 -17.97 29.23
N PRO A 88 7.91 -16.65 29.20
CA PRO A 88 8.07 -15.85 27.97
C PRO A 88 9.47 -15.93 27.34
N THR A 89 10.51 -16.09 28.16
CA THR A 89 11.90 -16.28 27.72
C THR A 89 12.09 -17.62 27.01
N GLU A 90 11.54 -18.70 27.56
CA GLU A 90 11.56 -20.03 26.95
C GLU A 90 10.81 -20.05 25.61
N VAL A 91 9.65 -19.38 25.53
CA VAL A 91 8.88 -19.27 24.28
C VAL A 91 9.70 -18.57 23.19
N LYS A 92 10.46 -17.53 23.54
CA LYS A 92 11.35 -16.83 22.60
C LYS A 92 12.51 -17.70 22.14
N ALA A 93 13.16 -18.41 23.06
CA ALA A 93 14.27 -19.32 22.74
C ALA A 93 13.81 -20.44 21.80
N LYS A 94 12.72 -21.13 22.15
CA LYS A 94 12.11 -22.16 21.29
C LYS A 94 11.70 -21.63 19.94
N LEU A 95 11.18 -20.40 19.87
CA LEU A 95 10.92 -19.77 18.58
C LEU A 95 12.21 -19.56 17.80
N GLN A 96 13.27 -19.04 18.42
CA GLN A 96 14.56 -18.75 17.77
C GLN A 96 15.28 -19.99 17.23
N GLU A 97 15.09 -21.16 17.83
CA GLU A 97 15.64 -22.44 17.37
C GLU A 97 15.02 -22.93 16.05
N LEU A 98 13.76 -22.57 15.75
CA LEU A 98 13.06 -23.07 14.56
C LEU A 98 13.54 -22.36 13.29
N PRO A 99 13.74 -23.03 12.15
CA PRO A 99 13.92 -22.34 10.86
C PRO A 99 12.72 -21.44 10.52
N LEU A 100 12.92 -20.32 9.81
CA LEU A 100 11.82 -19.43 9.42
C LEU A 100 10.73 -20.15 8.59
N SER A 101 11.10 -21.15 7.80
CA SER A 101 10.17 -22.00 7.03
C SER A 101 9.15 -22.73 7.90
N GLN A 102 9.49 -23.02 9.17
CA GLN A 102 8.62 -23.69 10.14
C GLN A 102 7.82 -22.69 11.02
N ARG A 103 8.06 -21.37 10.87
CA ARG A 103 7.40 -20.31 11.65
C ARG A 103 6.28 -19.60 10.88
N THR A 104 5.73 -20.22 9.84
CA THR A 104 4.75 -19.58 8.93
C THR A 104 3.36 -19.42 9.55
N ASN A 105 2.97 -20.29 10.48
CA ASN A 105 1.70 -20.19 11.19
C ASN A 105 1.80 -20.79 12.61
N LEU A 106 0.89 -20.40 13.49
CA LEU A 106 0.90 -20.83 14.90
C LEU A 106 0.73 -22.35 15.09
N ARG A 107 0.12 -23.07 14.15
CA ARG A 107 0.00 -24.53 14.24
C ARG A 107 1.34 -25.21 13.96
N ALA A 108 2.07 -24.76 12.94
CA ALA A 108 3.42 -25.25 12.65
C ALA A 108 4.38 -24.95 13.81
N VAL A 109 4.36 -23.73 14.34
CA VAL A 109 5.15 -23.37 15.53
C VAL A 109 4.78 -24.26 16.72
N SER A 110 3.49 -24.54 16.92
CA SER A 110 3.03 -25.40 18.01
C SER A 110 3.59 -26.82 17.88
N PHE A 111 3.52 -27.39 16.68
CA PHE A 111 4.05 -28.72 16.39
C PHE A 111 5.56 -28.81 16.66
N HIS A 112 6.35 -27.87 16.14
CA HIS A 112 7.81 -27.94 16.27
C HIS A 112 8.37 -27.47 17.63
N SER A 113 7.72 -26.54 18.32
CA SER A 113 8.19 -26.05 19.63
C SER A 113 7.69 -26.87 20.83
N GLY A 114 6.69 -27.74 20.62
CA GLY A 114 5.96 -28.44 21.67
C GLY A 114 5.09 -27.52 22.54
N ILE A 115 4.99 -26.22 22.23
CA ILE A 115 4.13 -25.27 22.95
C ILE A 115 2.74 -25.35 22.36
N SER A 116 1.70 -25.43 23.19
CA SER A 116 0.32 -25.48 22.69
C SER A 116 -0.07 -24.23 21.90
N TYR A 117 -0.88 -24.42 20.85
CA TYR A 117 -1.42 -23.34 20.02
C TYR A 117 -2.09 -22.24 20.86
N GLY A 118 -2.90 -22.62 21.87
CA GLY A 118 -3.60 -21.68 22.73
C GLY A 118 -2.64 -20.80 23.56
N SER A 119 -1.53 -21.37 24.04
CA SER A 119 -0.48 -20.61 24.72
C SER A 119 0.23 -19.66 23.77
N LEU A 120 0.60 -20.12 22.57
CA LEU A 120 1.23 -19.29 21.55
C LEU A 120 0.33 -18.11 21.12
N HIS A 121 -0.96 -18.35 20.89
CA HIS A 121 -1.91 -17.29 20.56
C HIS A 121 -2.04 -16.25 21.69
N ARG A 122 -2.04 -16.69 22.95
CA ARG A 122 -2.03 -15.79 24.12
C ARG A 122 -0.74 -14.97 24.17
N TYR A 123 0.40 -15.57 23.88
CA TYR A 123 1.69 -14.89 23.85
C TYR A 123 1.82 -13.90 22.69
N LEU A 124 1.25 -14.22 21.53
CA LEU A 124 1.11 -13.29 20.41
C LEU A 124 0.27 -12.07 20.81
N LYS A 125 -0.90 -12.27 21.45
CA LYS A 125 -1.73 -11.16 21.96
C LYS A 125 -1.05 -10.33 23.05
N LYS A 126 -0.18 -10.95 23.84
CA LYS A 126 0.66 -10.27 24.85
C LYS A 126 1.90 -9.58 24.27
N GLY A 127 2.17 -9.73 22.97
CA GLY A 127 3.34 -9.11 22.32
C GLY A 127 4.68 -9.76 22.65
N VAL A 128 4.70 -11.01 23.14
CA VAL A 128 5.96 -11.73 23.39
C VAL A 128 6.72 -12.00 22.08
N PHE A 129 5.97 -12.23 21.01
CA PHE A 129 6.44 -12.24 19.63
C PHE A 129 5.37 -11.59 18.73
N ARG A 130 5.71 -11.31 17.47
CA ARG A 130 4.80 -10.64 16.52
C ARG A 130 4.72 -11.39 15.20
N SER A 131 3.59 -11.27 14.52
CA SER A 131 3.51 -11.61 13.11
C SER A 131 4.28 -10.61 12.27
N HIS A 132 4.92 -11.08 11.22
CA HIS A 132 5.54 -10.24 10.20
C HIS A 132 5.20 -10.79 8.83
N SER A 133 4.60 -9.94 8.00
CA SER A 133 4.37 -10.25 6.59
C SER A 133 5.55 -9.73 5.78
N SER A 134 6.13 -10.61 4.96
CA SER A 134 7.14 -10.24 3.98
C SER A 134 6.51 -10.34 2.59
N ALA A 135 6.39 -9.20 1.90
CA ALA A 135 5.95 -9.16 0.52
C ALA A 135 7.14 -9.43 -0.40
N LEU A 136 6.92 -10.15 -1.50
CA LEU A 136 7.90 -10.28 -2.56
C LEU A 136 8.21 -8.92 -3.17
N ARG A 137 9.48 -8.67 -3.43
CA ARG A 137 9.99 -7.44 -4.04
C ARG A 137 10.65 -7.78 -5.37
N PRO A 138 10.67 -6.85 -6.33
CA PRO A 138 11.42 -7.07 -7.57
C PRO A 138 12.88 -7.40 -7.27
N LEU A 139 13.44 -8.37 -8.00
CA LEU A 139 14.86 -8.67 -7.94
C LEU A 139 15.63 -7.54 -8.65
N LEU A 140 16.73 -7.09 -8.04
CA LEU A 140 17.57 -6.02 -8.58
C LEU A 140 18.99 -6.54 -8.79
N THR A 141 19.52 -6.38 -10.00
CA THR A 141 20.96 -6.52 -10.27
C THR A 141 21.73 -5.36 -9.64
N ASP A 142 23.06 -5.49 -9.50
CA ASP A 142 23.87 -4.39 -8.99
C ASP A 142 23.86 -3.18 -9.94
N ALA A 143 23.73 -3.43 -11.25
CA ALA A 143 23.50 -2.40 -12.26
C ALA A 143 22.16 -1.67 -12.03
N ASN A 144 21.07 -2.39 -11.72
CA ASN A 144 19.79 -1.75 -11.38
C ASN A 144 19.90 -0.91 -10.09
N LYS A 145 20.58 -1.42 -9.05
CA LYS A 145 20.79 -0.69 -7.79
C LYS A 145 21.56 0.61 -8.05
N LEU A 146 22.65 0.56 -8.80
CA LEU A 146 23.42 1.75 -9.16
C LEU A 146 22.56 2.77 -9.93
N ASN A 147 21.78 2.31 -10.91
CA ASN A 147 20.89 3.18 -11.68
C ASN A 147 19.85 3.86 -10.76
N ARG A 148 19.29 3.13 -9.79
CA ARG A 148 18.38 3.70 -8.78
C ARG A 148 19.06 4.76 -7.90
N VAL A 149 20.34 4.56 -7.51
CA VAL A 149 21.11 5.58 -6.78
C VAL A 149 21.29 6.84 -7.63
N LYS A 150 21.71 6.69 -8.88
CA LYS A 150 21.86 7.82 -9.83
C LYS A 150 20.55 8.58 -10.02
N PHE A 151 19.48 7.84 -10.24
CA PHE A 151 18.15 8.41 -10.39
C PHE A 151 17.76 9.22 -9.15
N ALA A 152 17.81 8.63 -7.95
CA ALA A 152 17.46 9.34 -6.71
C ALA A 152 18.35 10.57 -6.45
N LEU A 153 19.65 10.51 -6.74
CA LEU A 153 20.57 11.64 -6.62
C LEU A 153 20.24 12.78 -7.59
N SER A 154 19.73 12.48 -8.79
CA SER A 154 19.39 13.52 -9.78
C SER A 154 18.27 14.47 -9.30
N PHE A 155 17.46 14.03 -8.33
CA PHE A 155 16.44 14.86 -7.70
C PHE A 155 16.97 15.67 -6.51
N ILE A 156 18.18 15.43 -6.01
CA ILE A 156 18.72 16.15 -4.85
C ILE A 156 19.42 17.43 -5.32
N LYS A 157 18.92 18.58 -4.87
CA LYS A 157 19.57 19.88 -5.11
C LYS A 157 20.90 19.97 -4.33
N PRO A 158 21.83 20.87 -4.70
CA PRO A 158 23.08 21.08 -3.97
C PRO A 158 22.92 21.33 -2.46
N GLY A 159 21.81 21.93 -2.02
CA GLY A 159 21.48 22.15 -0.60
C GLY A 159 20.90 20.93 0.14
N GLY A 160 20.88 19.73 -0.48
CA GLY A 160 20.36 18.50 0.10
C GLY A 160 18.85 18.32 0.03
N GLU A 161 18.09 19.39 -0.25
CA GLU A 161 16.64 19.32 -0.48
C GLU A 161 16.31 18.58 -1.79
N VAL A 162 15.35 17.65 -1.74
CA VAL A 162 14.83 17.01 -2.94
C VAL A 162 14.02 18.03 -3.76
N CYS A 163 14.19 18.04 -5.08
CA CYS A 163 13.55 19.00 -5.96
C CYS A 163 12.03 18.86 -5.97
N GLU A 164 11.34 19.91 -6.41
CA GLU A 164 9.89 19.95 -6.29
C GLU A 164 9.19 19.03 -7.28
N MET A 165 9.86 18.64 -8.38
CA MET A 165 9.28 17.86 -9.47
C MET A 165 8.09 18.57 -10.16
N ASN A 166 8.07 19.91 -10.17
CA ASN A 166 6.95 20.68 -10.74
C ASN A 166 6.75 20.47 -12.24
N ASN A 167 7.79 20.05 -12.96
CA ASN A 167 7.76 19.73 -14.39
C ASN A 167 7.56 18.23 -14.69
N HIS A 168 7.38 17.38 -13.67
CA HIS A 168 7.18 15.94 -13.88
C HIS A 168 5.70 15.59 -13.91
N VAL A 169 5.31 14.83 -14.93
CA VAL A 169 4.02 14.15 -15.03
C VAL A 169 4.30 12.65 -14.92
N HIS A 170 3.81 12.04 -13.86
CA HIS A 170 3.87 10.60 -13.68
C HIS A 170 2.74 9.93 -14.47
N LEU A 171 3.12 8.94 -15.27
CA LEU A 171 2.27 8.11 -16.11
C LEU A 171 2.43 6.66 -15.70
N ASP A 172 1.32 5.93 -15.69
CA ASP A 172 1.30 4.49 -15.41
C ASP A 172 -0.09 3.92 -15.74
N GLU A 173 -0.14 2.60 -15.90
CA GLU A 173 -1.31 1.83 -16.25
C GLU A 173 -1.82 1.00 -15.09
N LYS A 174 -3.14 0.95 -14.92
CA LYS A 174 -3.74 0.07 -13.92
C LYS A 174 -4.98 -0.65 -14.39
N TRP A 175 -5.03 -1.95 -14.10
CA TRP A 175 -6.25 -2.74 -14.17
C TRP A 175 -7.20 -2.39 -13.02
N PHE A 176 -8.40 -1.95 -13.37
CA PHE A 176 -9.55 -1.82 -12.47
C PHE A 176 -10.53 -2.95 -12.71
N TYR A 177 -11.07 -3.50 -11.64
CA TYR A 177 -11.94 -4.69 -11.69
C TYR A 177 -13.36 -4.32 -11.32
N LEU A 178 -14.33 -4.93 -11.99
CA LEU A 178 -15.76 -4.76 -11.68
C LEU A 178 -16.05 -5.19 -10.23
N THR A 179 -15.38 -6.22 -9.74
CA THR A 179 -15.54 -6.71 -8.38
C THR A 179 -14.25 -7.33 -7.84
N LYS A 180 -14.05 -7.32 -6.51
CA LYS A 180 -12.92 -7.98 -5.85
C LYS A 180 -13.25 -9.46 -5.62
N GLU A 181 -12.27 -10.35 -5.78
CA GLU A 181 -12.48 -11.77 -5.44
C GLU A 181 -12.90 -11.95 -3.97
N ARG A 182 -12.18 -11.30 -3.05
CA ARG A 182 -12.48 -11.30 -1.62
C ARG A 182 -12.87 -9.90 -1.17
N ARG A 183 -14.00 -9.79 -0.47
CA ARG A 183 -14.45 -8.57 0.22
C ARG A 183 -14.79 -8.95 1.65
N THR A 184 -14.36 -8.10 2.59
CA THR A 184 -14.70 -8.23 4.00
C THR A 184 -15.92 -7.36 4.28
N TYR A 185 -16.96 -7.94 4.86
CA TYR A 185 -18.15 -7.24 5.31
C TYR A 185 -18.19 -7.29 6.84
N TYR A 186 -18.54 -6.17 7.47
CA TYR A 186 -18.81 -6.12 8.90
C TYR A 186 -20.32 -6.28 9.08
N LEU A 187 -20.73 -7.42 9.63
CA LEU A 187 -22.12 -7.82 9.81
C LEU A 187 -22.44 -7.92 11.31
N ILE A 188 -23.68 -7.62 11.69
CA ILE A 188 -24.13 -7.81 13.08
C ILE A 188 -24.39 -9.30 13.38
N PRO A 189 -24.33 -9.75 14.65
CA PRO A 189 -24.66 -11.13 14.99
C PRO A 189 -26.08 -11.50 14.52
N GLY A 190 -26.18 -12.54 13.68
CA GLY A 190 -27.45 -13.01 13.12
C GLY A 190 -27.80 -12.45 11.73
N GLU A 191 -27.04 -11.49 11.21
CA GLU A 191 -27.21 -10.99 9.84
C GLU A 191 -26.69 -11.99 8.81
N GLU A 192 -27.46 -12.23 7.75
CA GLU A 192 -27.05 -13.11 6.66
C GLU A 192 -25.92 -12.48 5.84
N GLY A 193 -24.91 -13.30 5.51
CA GLY A 193 -23.80 -12.86 4.69
C GLY A 193 -24.22 -12.65 3.23
N PRO A 194 -23.66 -11.63 2.53
CA PRO A 194 -24.00 -11.38 1.14
C PRO A 194 -23.53 -12.54 0.23
N ASP A 195 -24.44 -13.08 -0.59
CA ASP A 195 -24.11 -14.09 -1.59
C ASP A 195 -23.50 -13.43 -2.85
N ARG A 196 -22.28 -13.83 -3.20
CA ARG A 196 -21.52 -13.28 -4.33
C ARG A 196 -21.01 -14.41 -5.21
N LYS A 197 -21.66 -14.60 -6.35
CA LYS A 197 -21.36 -15.67 -7.30
C LYS A 197 -20.82 -15.10 -8.62
N CYS A 198 -19.82 -15.76 -9.18
CA CYS A 198 -19.40 -15.58 -10.56
C CYS A 198 -19.05 -16.95 -11.15
N LYS A 199 -19.20 -17.13 -12.46
CA LYS A 199 -18.88 -18.41 -13.13
C LYS A 199 -17.39 -18.76 -13.02
N SER A 200 -16.52 -17.77 -13.13
CA SER A 200 -15.06 -17.93 -12.99
C SER A 200 -14.42 -16.64 -12.52
N LYS A 201 -13.48 -16.76 -11.57
CA LYS A 201 -12.69 -15.64 -11.06
C LYS A 201 -11.67 -15.13 -12.09
N ARG A 202 -11.24 -15.99 -13.02
CA ARG A 202 -10.29 -15.64 -14.09
C ARG A 202 -10.85 -14.62 -15.09
N PHE A 203 -12.19 -14.59 -15.23
CA PHE A 203 -12.89 -13.74 -16.20
C PHE A 203 -13.67 -12.61 -15.52
N ILE A 204 -13.25 -12.16 -14.33
CA ILE A 204 -13.80 -10.93 -13.76
C ILE A 204 -13.48 -9.79 -14.72
N THR A 205 -14.53 -9.11 -15.21
CA THR A 205 -14.40 -7.97 -16.11
C THR A 205 -13.46 -6.93 -15.49
N LYS A 206 -12.47 -6.53 -16.28
CA LYS A 206 -11.44 -5.55 -15.90
C LYS A 206 -11.16 -4.62 -17.06
N VAL A 207 -10.82 -3.38 -16.76
CA VAL A 207 -10.50 -2.34 -17.74
C VAL A 207 -9.16 -1.72 -17.31
N MET A 208 -8.22 -1.60 -18.24
CA MET A 208 -6.95 -0.92 -17.99
C MET A 208 -7.13 0.57 -18.21
N PHE A 209 -6.51 1.39 -17.37
CA PHE A 209 -6.51 2.85 -17.51
C PHE A 209 -5.08 3.35 -17.55
N LEU A 210 -4.78 4.26 -18.48
CA LEU A 210 -3.62 5.14 -18.40
C LEU A 210 -3.97 6.33 -17.53
N THR A 211 -3.16 6.65 -16.53
CA THR A 211 -3.39 7.80 -15.64
C THR A 211 -2.19 8.71 -15.62
N ALA A 212 -2.44 10.02 -15.63
CA ALA A 212 -1.44 11.07 -15.57
C ALA A 212 -1.68 11.99 -14.37
N VAL A 213 -0.65 12.14 -13.52
CA VAL A 213 -0.66 13.07 -12.39
C VAL A 213 0.66 13.83 -12.28
N ALA A 214 0.57 15.11 -11.95
CA ALA A 214 1.68 15.97 -11.61
C ALA A 214 1.58 16.39 -10.14
N ARG A 215 2.58 17.14 -9.67
CA ARG A 215 2.56 17.59 -8.29
C ARG A 215 1.57 18.75 -8.09
N PRO A 216 0.63 18.64 -7.14
CA PRO A 216 -0.29 19.74 -6.79
C PRO A 216 0.50 20.95 -6.32
N ARG A 217 0.14 22.16 -6.74
CA ARG A 217 0.83 23.39 -6.36
C ARG A 217 -0.11 24.59 -6.33
N TYR A 218 0.22 25.58 -5.51
CA TYR A 218 -0.47 26.86 -5.51
C TYR A 218 -0.06 27.68 -6.73
N VAL A 219 -1.02 28.33 -7.36
CA VAL A 219 -0.82 29.16 -8.54
C VAL A 219 -1.11 30.60 -8.14
N ASP A 220 -0.04 31.37 -7.91
CA ASP A 220 -0.13 32.74 -7.37
C ASP A 220 -1.02 33.64 -8.26
N ASP A 221 -0.85 33.56 -9.59
CA ASP A 221 -1.61 34.37 -10.56
C ASP A 221 -3.12 34.12 -10.50
N LEU A 222 -3.54 32.91 -10.11
CA LEU A 222 -4.95 32.52 -10.04
C LEU A 222 -5.49 32.54 -8.60
N GLY A 223 -4.63 32.77 -7.61
CA GLY A 223 -4.99 32.71 -6.19
C GLY A 223 -5.58 31.36 -5.76
N THR A 224 -5.26 30.27 -6.46
CA THR A 224 -5.91 28.96 -6.26
C THR A 224 -4.92 27.80 -6.34
N TRP A 225 -5.32 26.66 -5.78
CA TRP A 225 -4.55 25.43 -5.88
C TRP A 225 -4.85 24.69 -7.18
N TRP A 226 -3.80 24.36 -7.93
CA TRP A 226 -3.88 23.34 -8.96
C TRP A 226 -3.69 21.97 -8.31
N ASP A 227 -4.63 21.06 -8.57
CA ASP A 227 -4.72 19.78 -7.86
C ASP A 227 -3.79 18.69 -8.41
N GLY A 228 -3.05 18.97 -9.48
CA GLY A 228 -2.08 18.06 -10.10
C GLY A 228 -2.70 16.90 -10.88
N LYS A 229 -4.03 16.83 -11.02
CA LYS A 229 -4.69 15.76 -11.79
C LYS A 229 -4.73 16.16 -13.27
N VAL A 230 -4.05 15.40 -14.13
CA VAL A 230 -4.01 15.66 -15.58
C VAL A 230 -5.10 14.87 -16.30
N GLY A 231 -5.22 13.57 -16.00
CA GLY A 231 -6.31 12.76 -16.54
C GLY A 231 -6.19 11.27 -16.26
N THR A 232 -7.26 10.55 -16.55
CA THR A 232 -7.33 9.09 -16.51
C THR A 232 -8.17 8.61 -17.68
N TRP A 233 -7.64 7.68 -18.48
CA TRP A 233 -8.23 7.27 -19.74
C TRP A 233 -8.31 5.74 -19.83
N PRO A 234 -9.52 5.16 -19.99
CA PRO A 234 -9.66 3.72 -20.17
C PRO A 234 -9.21 3.28 -21.57
N PHE A 235 -8.50 2.17 -21.66
CA PHE A 235 -8.21 1.50 -22.93
C PHE A 235 -9.44 0.75 -23.44
N VAL A 236 -10.32 1.48 -24.11
CA VAL A 236 -11.57 0.96 -24.68
C VAL A 236 -11.86 1.51 -26.06
N GLN A 237 -12.70 0.78 -26.80
CA GLN A 237 -13.26 1.20 -28.08
C GLN A 237 -14.77 0.93 -28.10
N THR A 238 -15.50 1.70 -28.89
CA THR A 238 -16.91 1.42 -29.17
C THR A 238 -16.97 0.44 -30.35
N ALA A 239 -17.64 -0.69 -30.16
CA ALA A 239 -17.86 -1.68 -31.22
C ALA A 239 -19.32 -2.14 -31.21
N ASN A 240 -19.88 -2.45 -32.38
CA ASN A 240 -21.24 -2.96 -32.45
C ASN A 240 -21.32 -4.40 -31.92
N ALA A 241 -22.38 -4.70 -31.17
CA ALA A 241 -22.64 -6.04 -30.66
C ALA A 241 -22.91 -7.00 -31.83
N LEU A 242 -22.04 -8.00 -32.01
CA LEU A 242 -22.15 -8.97 -33.11
C LEU A 242 -23.30 -9.97 -32.94
N ARG A 243 -23.74 -10.19 -31.69
CA ARG A 243 -24.80 -11.15 -31.35
C ARG A 243 -25.82 -10.47 -30.45
N SER A 244 -27.09 -10.82 -30.64
CA SER A 244 -28.15 -10.47 -29.70
C SER A 244 -27.97 -11.24 -28.40
N SER A 245 -28.36 -10.62 -27.30
CA SER A 245 -28.51 -11.25 -25.99
C SER A 245 -29.84 -10.80 -25.38
N VAL A 246 -30.26 -11.46 -24.31
CA VAL A 246 -31.48 -11.11 -23.54
C VAL A 246 -31.52 -9.61 -23.19
N ASN A 247 -30.37 -8.98 -22.98
CA ASN A 247 -30.29 -7.59 -22.54
C ASN A 247 -29.88 -6.61 -23.65
N ARG A 248 -29.59 -7.06 -24.89
CA ARG A 248 -29.19 -6.17 -25.98
C ARG A 248 -29.39 -6.80 -27.38
N PRO A 249 -30.02 -6.10 -28.34
CA PRO A 249 -30.06 -6.56 -29.72
C PRO A 249 -28.67 -6.47 -30.39
N ALA A 250 -28.46 -7.26 -31.44
CA ALA A 250 -27.28 -7.14 -32.30
C ALA A 250 -27.25 -5.74 -32.95
N GLY A 251 -26.06 -5.19 -33.16
CA GLY A 251 -25.86 -3.84 -33.67
C GLY A 251 -25.82 -2.74 -32.60
N THR A 252 -26.17 -3.03 -31.34
CA THR A 252 -26.06 -2.05 -30.25
C THR A 252 -24.60 -1.66 -30.00
N PRO A 253 -24.25 -0.37 -29.92
CA PRO A 253 -22.90 0.07 -29.53
C PRO A 253 -22.51 -0.48 -28.16
N GLU A 254 -21.35 -1.11 -28.07
CA GLU A 254 -20.81 -1.70 -26.85
C GLU A 254 -19.37 -1.23 -26.63
N THR A 255 -19.06 -0.82 -25.40
CA THR A 255 -17.70 -0.54 -24.96
C THR A 255 -16.94 -1.84 -24.77
N LYS A 256 -15.88 -2.04 -25.57
CA LYS A 256 -14.97 -3.19 -25.48
C LYS A 256 -13.60 -2.75 -25.02
N VAL A 257 -12.95 -3.58 -24.21
CA VAL A 257 -11.56 -3.36 -23.78
C VAL A 257 -10.60 -3.58 -24.93
N VAL A 258 -9.54 -2.78 -24.97
CA VAL A 258 -8.48 -2.83 -25.98
C VAL A 258 -7.20 -3.34 -25.33
N THR A 259 -6.47 -4.20 -26.04
CA THR A 259 -5.13 -4.62 -25.63
C THR A 259 -4.16 -3.48 -25.84
N VAL A 260 -3.33 -3.18 -24.85
CA VAL A 260 -2.33 -2.11 -24.95
C VAL A 260 -1.14 -2.60 -25.75
N THR A 261 -1.07 -2.16 -27.01
CA THR A 261 0.10 -2.29 -27.87
C THR A 261 0.92 -0.99 -27.82
N LYS A 262 2.10 -0.99 -28.44
CA LYS A 262 2.94 0.21 -28.57
C LYS A 262 2.23 1.35 -29.28
N ASP A 263 1.47 1.04 -30.33
CA ASP A 263 0.73 2.04 -31.09
C ASP A 263 -0.47 2.61 -30.32
N VAL A 264 -1.17 1.74 -29.57
CA VAL A 264 -2.26 2.17 -28.67
C VAL A 264 -1.71 3.05 -27.55
N TYR A 265 -0.56 2.71 -26.96
CA TYR A 265 0.07 3.55 -25.95
C TYR A 265 0.50 4.90 -26.54
N ARG A 266 1.12 4.89 -27.72
CA ARG A 266 1.52 6.11 -28.45
C ARG A 266 0.34 7.04 -28.71
N SER A 267 -0.77 6.52 -29.23
CA SER A 267 -1.95 7.34 -29.52
C SER A 267 -2.51 7.96 -28.24
N TYR A 268 -2.49 7.25 -27.11
CA TYR A 268 -2.91 7.83 -25.83
C TYR A 268 -1.98 8.94 -25.36
N LEU A 269 -0.66 8.83 -25.55
CA LEU A 269 0.26 9.94 -25.25
C LEU A 269 -0.05 11.18 -26.11
N VAL A 270 -0.16 10.97 -27.42
CA VAL A 270 -0.29 12.04 -28.43
C VAL A 270 -1.67 12.71 -28.39
N GLU A 271 -2.74 11.93 -28.25
CA GLU A 271 -4.12 12.38 -28.38
C GLU A 271 -4.79 12.68 -27.04
N LYS A 272 -4.26 12.15 -25.93
CA LYS A 272 -4.87 12.33 -24.59
C LYS A 272 -3.94 13.05 -23.63
N VAL A 273 -2.76 12.48 -23.35
CA VAL A 273 -1.87 12.97 -22.30
C VAL A 273 -1.33 14.37 -22.63
N MET A 274 -0.64 14.53 -23.77
CA MET A 274 -0.02 15.82 -24.12
C MET A 274 -1.06 16.95 -24.24
N PRO A 275 -2.21 16.77 -24.94
CA PRO A 275 -3.25 17.80 -24.97
C PRO A 275 -3.81 18.15 -23.58
N ALA A 276 -4.02 17.14 -22.72
CA ALA A 276 -4.52 17.37 -21.37
C ALA A 276 -3.51 18.13 -20.50
N VAL A 277 -2.20 17.86 -20.66
CA VAL A 277 -1.15 18.67 -20.03
C VAL A 277 -1.27 20.10 -20.51
N VAL A 278 -1.20 20.37 -21.81
CA VAL A 278 -1.26 21.74 -22.36
C VAL A 278 -2.52 22.49 -21.89
N SER A 279 -3.66 21.81 -21.84
CA SER A 279 -4.93 22.41 -21.45
C SER A 279 -5.07 22.71 -19.96
N SER A 280 -4.40 21.96 -19.08
CA SER A 280 -4.61 22.03 -17.63
C SER A 280 -3.40 22.51 -16.84
N TRP A 281 -2.24 22.63 -17.49
CA TRP A 281 -0.99 22.99 -16.81
C TRP A 281 -1.07 24.39 -16.21
N PRO A 282 -0.65 24.57 -14.95
CA PRO A 282 -0.68 25.88 -14.35
C PRO A 282 0.63 26.60 -14.66
N GLY A 283 0.51 27.64 -15.49
CA GLY A 283 1.59 28.51 -15.93
C GLY A 283 1.80 28.49 -17.45
N PRO A 284 2.78 29.27 -17.93
CA PRO A 284 3.11 29.32 -19.35
C PRO A 284 3.69 28.00 -19.86
N PRO A 285 3.75 27.82 -21.20
CA PRO A 285 4.44 26.69 -21.82
C PRO A 285 5.85 26.49 -21.25
N THR A 286 6.19 25.23 -20.97
CA THR A 286 7.44 24.87 -20.31
C THR A 286 7.93 23.48 -20.74
N GLN A 287 9.05 23.04 -20.17
CA GLN A 287 9.52 21.66 -20.30
C GLN A 287 8.71 20.75 -19.39
N ILE A 288 8.23 19.64 -19.93
CA ILE A 288 7.46 18.60 -19.26
C ILE A 288 8.18 17.26 -19.41
N LEU A 289 8.46 16.63 -18.28
CA LEU A 289 9.06 15.31 -18.19
C LEU A 289 7.95 14.29 -17.93
N LEU A 290 7.68 13.45 -18.93
CA LEU A 290 6.69 12.37 -18.87
C LEU A 290 7.37 11.13 -18.29
N GLN A 291 7.22 10.91 -16.99
CA GLN A 291 7.80 9.77 -16.30
C GLN A 291 6.89 8.54 -16.40
N HIS A 292 7.40 7.45 -16.95
CA HIS A 292 6.72 6.15 -17.04
C HIS A 292 7.68 5.00 -16.72
N ASP A 293 7.17 3.78 -16.63
CA ASP A 293 7.99 2.58 -16.51
C ASP A 293 8.61 2.13 -17.85
N ASN A 294 9.37 1.03 -17.84
CA ASN A 294 10.03 0.50 -19.04
C ASN A 294 9.28 -0.70 -19.63
N ALA A 295 7.93 -0.71 -19.58
CA ALA A 295 7.15 -1.77 -20.20
C ALA A 295 7.42 -1.88 -21.71
N LYS A 296 7.38 -3.10 -22.25
CA LYS A 296 7.66 -3.37 -23.68
C LYS A 296 6.75 -2.60 -24.64
N ALA A 297 5.49 -2.38 -24.23
CA ALA A 297 4.50 -1.63 -24.98
C ALA A 297 4.74 -0.10 -24.93
N HIS A 298 5.73 0.39 -24.18
CA HIS A 298 6.01 1.82 -24.16
C HIS A 298 6.82 2.24 -25.38
N VAL A 299 6.50 3.42 -25.89
CA VAL A 299 7.32 4.09 -26.89
C VAL A 299 8.61 4.62 -26.26
N THR A 300 9.68 4.64 -27.05
CA THR A 300 10.95 5.25 -26.67
C THR A 300 11.03 6.68 -27.19
N SER A 301 12.03 7.44 -26.74
CA SER A 301 12.30 8.78 -27.26
C SER A 301 12.63 8.79 -28.75
N SER A 302 12.94 7.65 -29.37
CA SER A 302 13.21 7.54 -30.81
C SER A 302 11.96 7.29 -31.67
N ASP A 303 10.77 7.20 -31.07
CA ASP A 303 9.53 6.97 -31.82
C ASP A 303 9.18 8.16 -32.73
N ALA A 304 9.13 7.92 -34.05
CA ALA A 304 9.00 8.98 -35.04
C ALA A 304 7.67 9.76 -34.93
N ALA A 305 6.55 9.05 -34.76
CA ALA A 305 5.24 9.67 -34.66
C ALA A 305 5.09 10.48 -33.36
N LEU A 306 5.68 10.02 -32.25
CA LEU A 306 5.79 10.82 -31.03
C LEU A 306 6.64 12.08 -31.25
N GLN A 307 7.79 11.97 -31.90
CA GLN A 307 8.69 13.10 -32.15
C GLN A 307 8.06 14.19 -33.01
N VAL A 308 7.27 13.82 -34.02
CA VAL A 308 6.49 14.79 -34.82
C VAL A 308 5.59 15.62 -33.90
N LYS A 309 4.85 14.96 -32.99
CA LYS A 309 3.96 15.67 -32.07
C LYS A 309 4.71 16.54 -31.06
N ILE A 310 5.84 16.06 -30.55
CA ILE A 310 6.71 16.84 -29.67
C ILE A 310 7.20 18.11 -30.40
N HIS A 311 7.58 18.00 -31.67
CA HIS A 311 8.01 19.14 -32.47
C HIS A 311 6.90 20.17 -32.69
N GLU A 312 5.67 19.74 -32.98
CA GLU A 312 4.51 20.63 -33.09
C GLU A 312 4.28 21.43 -31.80
N TYR A 313 4.35 20.77 -30.65
CA TYR A 313 4.23 21.44 -29.35
C TYR A 313 5.41 22.36 -29.05
N LYS A 314 6.61 22.03 -29.52
CA LYS A 314 7.80 22.88 -29.40
C LYS A 314 7.64 24.21 -30.12
N GLN A 315 6.97 24.23 -31.27
CA GLN A 315 6.62 25.48 -31.97
C GLN A 315 5.66 26.37 -31.15
N GLN A 316 4.91 25.78 -30.22
CA GLN A 316 4.01 26.46 -29.30
C GLN A 316 4.66 26.78 -27.93
N GLY A 317 5.98 26.56 -27.80
CA GLY A 317 6.74 26.81 -26.57
C GLY A 317 6.78 25.64 -25.57
N TRP A 318 6.13 24.51 -25.87
CA TRP A 318 6.12 23.33 -25.00
C TRP A 318 7.24 22.37 -25.37
N THR A 319 8.01 21.90 -24.38
CA THR A 319 8.99 20.83 -24.62
C THR A 319 8.56 19.58 -23.87
N PHE A 320 8.25 18.49 -24.57
CA PHE A 320 7.96 17.20 -23.94
C PHE A 320 9.14 16.26 -24.08
N GLU A 321 9.47 15.54 -23.01
CA GLU A 321 10.52 14.54 -22.99
C GLU A 321 10.09 13.33 -22.16
N LEU A 322 10.37 12.12 -22.66
CA LEU A 322 10.15 10.90 -21.90
C LEU A 322 11.26 10.73 -20.87
N ALA A 323 10.86 10.52 -19.61
CA ALA A 323 11.77 10.35 -18.48
C ALA A 323 11.55 8.97 -17.84
N PRO A 324 12.03 7.87 -18.45
CA PRO A 324 11.80 6.54 -17.91
C PRO A 324 12.40 6.40 -16.51
N GLN A 325 11.61 5.85 -15.58
CA GLN A 325 12.10 5.54 -14.24
C GLN A 325 13.04 4.33 -14.28
N PRO A 326 13.84 4.09 -13.22
CA PRO A 326 14.72 2.93 -13.17
C PRO A 326 13.95 1.61 -13.34
N PRO A 327 14.51 0.59 -14.03
CA PRO A 327 13.86 -0.70 -14.15
C PRO A 327 13.49 -1.31 -12.79
N ASN A 328 12.40 -2.08 -12.74
CA ASN A 328 11.95 -2.81 -11.53
C ASN A 328 11.74 -1.93 -10.28
N SER A 329 11.32 -0.67 -10.49
CA SER A 329 11.26 0.35 -9.43
C SER A 329 9.87 0.99 -9.26
N PRO A 330 8.83 0.21 -8.90
CA PRO A 330 7.47 0.76 -8.69
C PRO A 330 7.40 1.79 -7.55
N ASP A 331 8.37 1.76 -6.64
CA ASP A 331 8.53 2.72 -5.55
C ASP A 331 9.08 4.09 -6.01
N MET A 332 9.43 4.23 -7.30
CA MET A 332 9.88 5.48 -7.93
C MET A 332 8.78 6.21 -8.71
N ASN A 333 7.54 5.68 -8.72
CA ASN A 333 6.38 6.31 -9.35
C ASN A 333 5.31 6.67 -8.32
N VAL A 334 4.77 7.88 -8.35
CA VAL A 334 3.66 8.29 -7.47
C VAL A 334 2.42 7.42 -7.65
N LEU A 335 2.17 6.96 -8.88
CA LEU A 335 0.98 6.20 -9.23
C LEU A 335 0.93 4.85 -8.51
N ASP A 336 1.99 4.06 -8.66
CA ASP A 336 2.16 2.77 -7.99
C ASP A 336 2.40 2.87 -6.49
N LEU A 337 3.14 3.90 -6.03
CA LEU A 337 3.52 4.04 -4.62
C LEU A 337 2.32 4.22 -3.68
N GLY A 338 1.22 4.81 -4.17
CA GLY A 338 0.02 4.93 -3.34
C GLY A 338 -1.23 5.51 -3.99
N PHE A 339 -1.11 6.18 -5.14
CA PHE A 339 -2.27 6.79 -5.80
C PHE A 339 -3.26 5.73 -6.27
N PHE A 340 -2.81 4.71 -7.02
CA PHE A 340 -3.70 3.67 -7.53
C PHE A 340 -4.36 2.84 -6.44
N ALA A 341 -3.63 2.50 -5.37
CA ALA A 341 -4.21 1.81 -4.23
C ALA A 341 -5.35 2.62 -3.60
N SER A 342 -5.20 3.95 -3.54
CA SER A 342 -6.22 4.85 -3.03
C SER A 342 -7.39 5.01 -4.01
N LEU A 343 -7.10 5.13 -5.31
CA LEU A 343 -8.09 5.27 -6.37
C LEU A 343 -8.98 4.02 -6.48
N GLN A 344 -8.39 2.82 -6.44
CA GLN A 344 -9.14 1.56 -6.38
C GLN A 344 -10.00 1.46 -5.11
N SER A 345 -9.51 1.96 -3.97
CA SER A 345 -10.30 1.99 -2.74
C SER A 345 -11.54 2.88 -2.86
N LEU A 346 -11.41 4.04 -3.50
CA LEU A 346 -12.51 4.95 -3.80
C LEU A 346 -13.50 4.34 -4.80
N GLN A 347 -13.01 3.82 -5.93
CA GLN A 347 -13.85 3.21 -6.97
C GLN A 347 -14.71 2.05 -6.41
N HIS A 348 -14.19 1.27 -5.47
CA HIS A 348 -14.93 0.15 -4.87
C HIS A 348 -15.95 0.55 -3.80
N ARG A 349 -16.07 1.83 -3.44
CA ARG A 349 -17.17 2.32 -2.60
C ARG A 349 -18.51 2.22 -3.33
N GLU A 350 -18.47 2.19 -4.65
CA GLU A 350 -19.62 2.04 -5.51
C GLU A 350 -19.59 0.67 -6.20
N SER A 351 -20.76 0.11 -6.47
CA SER A 351 -20.89 -1.12 -7.24
C SER A 351 -21.05 -0.79 -8.72
N ALA A 352 -20.22 -1.39 -9.57
CA ALA A 352 -20.41 -1.38 -11.02
C ALA A 352 -20.97 -2.73 -11.48
N LYS A 353 -21.88 -2.68 -12.46
CA LYS A 353 -22.49 -3.85 -13.13
C LYS A 353 -22.16 -3.92 -14.62
N SER A 354 -21.55 -2.88 -15.19
CA SER A 354 -21.09 -2.83 -16.59
C SER A 354 -19.71 -2.18 -16.70
N ILE A 355 -19.09 -2.28 -17.88
CA ILE A 355 -17.84 -1.59 -18.21
C ILE A 355 -18.02 -0.07 -18.09
N ASP A 356 -19.13 0.48 -18.58
CA ASP A 356 -19.38 1.93 -18.53
C ASP A 356 -19.54 2.44 -17.09
N GLN A 357 -20.22 1.68 -16.23
CA GLN A 357 -20.32 2.00 -14.81
C GLN A 357 -18.96 1.91 -14.12
N LEU A 358 -18.13 0.91 -14.48
CA LEU A 358 -16.77 0.83 -13.96
C LEU A 358 -15.96 2.07 -14.34
N ILE A 359 -16.04 2.49 -15.60
CA ILE A 359 -15.37 3.70 -16.10
C ILE A 359 -15.87 4.95 -15.37
N ALA A 360 -17.18 5.12 -15.25
CA ALA A 360 -17.76 6.23 -14.52
C ALA A 360 -17.28 6.29 -13.05
N ASN A 361 -17.20 5.13 -12.38
CA ASN A 361 -16.75 5.06 -11.00
C ASN A 361 -15.25 5.38 -10.85
N VAL A 362 -14.41 4.96 -11.80
CA VAL A 362 -12.98 5.32 -11.81
C VAL A 362 -12.80 6.82 -12.06
N ASN A 363 -13.50 7.39 -13.04
CA ASN A 363 -13.45 8.82 -13.34
C ASN A 363 -13.91 9.67 -12.15
N ARG A 364 -15.02 9.29 -11.51
CA ARG A 364 -15.49 9.96 -10.29
C ARG A 364 -14.47 9.87 -9.16
N ALA A 365 -13.93 8.67 -8.92
CA ALA A 365 -12.90 8.47 -7.91
C ALA A 365 -11.63 9.30 -8.18
N PHE A 366 -11.28 9.56 -9.44
CA PHE A 366 -10.16 10.41 -9.84
C PHE A 366 -10.47 11.87 -9.55
N VAL A 367 -11.63 12.37 -9.98
CA VAL A 367 -12.09 13.74 -9.72
C VAL A 367 -12.18 14.03 -8.22
N ASP A 368 -12.77 13.12 -7.45
CA ASP A 368 -12.98 13.25 -6.00
C ASP A 368 -11.68 13.05 -5.19
N TYR A 369 -10.58 12.64 -5.82
CA TYR A 369 -9.34 12.40 -5.11
C TYR A 369 -8.77 13.71 -4.53
N PRO A 370 -8.56 13.81 -3.21
CA PRO A 370 -8.10 15.05 -2.58
C PRO A 370 -6.67 15.42 -2.97
N CYS A 371 -6.44 16.70 -3.31
CA CYS A 371 -5.14 17.21 -3.74
C CYS A 371 -4.06 17.03 -2.67
N GLU A 372 -4.39 17.19 -1.38
CA GLU A 372 -3.45 17.05 -0.27
C GLU A 372 -3.01 15.60 -0.09
N ARG A 373 -3.86 14.63 -0.48
CA ARG A 373 -3.46 13.22 -0.49
C ARG A 373 -2.51 12.92 -1.64
N LEU A 374 -2.69 13.54 -2.81
CA LEU A 374 -1.75 13.41 -3.91
C LEU A 374 -0.38 13.99 -3.52
N ASP A 375 -0.36 15.20 -2.96
CA ASP A 375 0.90 15.84 -2.55
C ASP A 375 1.66 15.04 -1.48
N ARG A 376 0.94 14.46 -0.50
CA ARG A 376 1.56 13.57 0.49
C ARG A 376 2.23 12.35 -0.13
N THR A 377 1.73 11.85 -1.26
CA THR A 377 2.36 10.75 -2.00
C THR A 377 3.65 11.20 -2.67
N PHE A 378 3.73 12.42 -3.21
CA PHE A 378 4.99 13.01 -3.69
C PHE A 378 6.03 13.12 -2.56
N VAL A 379 5.63 13.58 -1.37
CA VAL A 379 6.53 13.56 -0.20
C VAL A 379 6.97 12.12 0.15
N THR A 380 6.13 11.11 -0.11
CA THR A 380 6.50 9.69 0.11
C THR A 380 7.53 9.26 -0.90
N LEU A 381 7.34 9.62 -2.17
CA LEU A 381 8.30 9.35 -3.24
C LEU A 381 9.68 9.93 -2.91
N GLN A 382 9.75 11.20 -2.51
CA GLN A 382 11.00 11.83 -2.08
C GLN A 382 11.65 11.10 -0.90
N SER A 383 10.85 10.58 0.04
CA SER A 383 11.36 9.78 1.15
C SER A 383 11.90 8.42 0.70
N CYS A 384 11.25 7.77 -0.26
CA CYS A 384 11.70 6.53 -0.87
C CYS A 384 13.02 6.72 -1.63
N MET A 385 13.20 7.86 -2.31
CA MET A 385 14.48 8.23 -2.92
C MET A 385 15.59 8.29 -1.86
N ILE A 386 15.36 8.95 -0.73
CA ILE A 386 16.35 9.01 0.37
C ILE A 386 16.63 7.62 0.95
N GLU A 387 15.61 6.79 1.18
CA GLU A 387 15.84 5.41 1.66
C GLU A 387 16.62 4.58 0.64
N THR A 388 16.35 4.76 -0.65
CA THR A 388 17.12 4.12 -1.74
C THR A 388 18.60 4.49 -1.67
N LEU A 389 18.93 5.74 -1.37
CA LEU A 389 20.31 6.17 -1.17
C LEU A 389 20.94 5.51 0.07
N LYS A 390 20.21 5.45 1.19
CA LYS A 390 20.68 4.82 2.43
C LYS A 390 21.02 3.34 2.27
N VAL A 391 20.28 2.61 1.43
CA VAL A 391 20.49 1.18 1.20
C VAL A 391 21.27 0.87 -0.09
N GLY A 392 21.95 1.86 -0.67
CA GLY A 392 22.80 1.68 -1.85
C GLY A 392 22.02 1.17 -3.08
N GLY A 393 20.83 1.72 -3.32
CA GLY A 393 20.01 1.38 -4.50
C GLY A 393 19.08 0.19 -4.32
N ASN A 394 19.21 -0.58 -3.23
CA ASN A 394 18.34 -1.72 -2.96
C ASN A 394 16.87 -1.27 -2.70
N ASN A 395 15.92 -2.17 -2.89
CA ASN A 395 14.52 -1.96 -2.52
C ASN A 395 14.18 -2.54 -1.13
N ALA A 396 15.20 -2.98 -0.38
CA ALA A 396 15.12 -3.64 0.93
C ALA A 396 14.78 -2.71 2.12
N TYR A 397 13.94 -1.69 1.95
CA TYR A 397 13.53 -0.76 3.01
C TYR A 397 12.02 -0.79 3.29
N LYS A 398 11.57 -0.05 4.30
CA LYS A 398 10.14 0.19 4.58
C LYS A 398 9.79 1.58 4.11
N ILE A 399 8.66 1.73 3.42
CA ILE A 399 8.16 3.04 2.99
C ILE A 399 8.00 3.95 4.22
N PRO A 400 8.70 5.10 4.28
CA PRO A 400 8.62 6.00 5.43
C PRO A 400 7.22 6.62 5.59
N HIS A 401 6.59 6.40 6.74
CA HIS A 401 5.26 6.94 7.01
C HIS A 401 5.27 8.46 7.24
N MET A 402 6.32 8.99 7.89
CA MET A 402 6.52 10.40 8.30
C MET A 402 5.39 11.06 9.12
N SER A 403 4.31 10.33 9.43
CA SER A 403 3.14 10.88 10.12
C SER A 403 2.59 12.14 9.43
N LYS A 404 2.58 12.15 8.09
CA LYS A 404 2.33 13.34 7.24
C LYS A 404 1.05 14.08 7.62
N VAL A 405 -0.03 13.34 7.89
CA VAL A 405 -1.31 13.92 8.34
C VAL A 405 -1.12 14.72 9.62
N LYS A 406 -0.51 14.11 10.64
CA LYS A 406 -0.23 14.75 11.93
C LYS A 406 0.70 15.96 11.79
N GLN A 407 1.69 15.90 10.91
CA GLN A 407 2.61 17.01 10.67
C GLN A 407 1.91 18.16 9.93
N ALA A 408 1.05 17.86 8.95
CA ALA A 408 0.26 18.85 8.23
C ALA A 408 -0.70 19.58 9.17
N THR A 409 -1.43 18.87 10.03
CA THR A 409 -2.32 19.47 11.03
C THR A 409 -1.59 20.41 11.99
N LYS A 410 -0.29 20.20 12.21
CA LYS A 410 0.55 21.07 13.05
C LYS A 410 1.25 22.18 12.28
N GLY A 411 1.05 22.30 10.97
CA GLY A 411 1.76 23.26 10.12
C GLY A 411 3.27 22.98 9.98
N ARG A 412 3.70 21.73 10.21
CA ARG A 412 5.13 21.33 10.22
C ARG A 412 5.52 20.41 9.06
N LEU A 413 4.56 20.02 8.21
CA LEU A 413 4.88 19.21 7.04
C LEU A 413 5.59 20.12 6.03
N THR A 414 6.87 19.87 5.81
CA THR A 414 7.64 20.56 4.78
C THR A 414 7.16 20.17 3.40
N ARG A 415 7.32 21.08 2.44
CA ARG A 415 7.04 20.83 1.02
C ARG A 415 7.93 19.70 0.52
N ASN A 416 9.24 19.80 0.73
CA ASN A 416 10.19 18.79 0.27
C ASN A 416 10.89 18.12 1.45
N VAL A 417 11.38 16.90 1.21
CA VAL A 417 12.25 16.19 2.15
C VAL A 417 13.69 16.62 1.94
N VAL A 418 14.45 16.71 3.02
CA VAL A 418 15.88 17.01 2.99
C VAL A 418 16.66 15.71 3.14
N CYS A 419 17.57 15.44 2.21
CA CYS A 419 18.50 14.34 2.30
C CYS A 419 19.59 14.66 3.33
N PRO A 420 19.86 13.79 4.31
CA PRO A 420 20.99 13.94 5.21
C PRO A 420 22.31 14.02 4.44
N GLU A 421 23.22 14.90 4.87
CA GLU A 421 24.47 15.17 4.15
C GLU A 421 25.39 13.95 4.10
N ASP A 422 25.45 13.17 5.18
CA ASP A 422 26.18 11.90 5.25
C ASP A 422 25.66 10.89 4.23
N VAL A 423 24.33 10.77 4.09
CA VAL A 423 23.70 9.90 3.08
C VAL A 423 24.02 10.37 1.67
N ARG A 424 23.91 11.68 1.41
CA ARG A 424 24.22 12.28 0.12
C ARG A 424 25.68 12.07 -0.26
N ALA A 425 26.60 12.37 0.65
CA ALA A 425 28.04 12.23 0.45
C ALA A 425 28.42 10.76 0.19
N ALA A 426 27.88 9.82 0.98
CA ALA A 426 28.11 8.39 0.76
C ALA A 426 27.60 7.91 -0.61
N ALA A 427 26.42 8.37 -1.03
CA ALA A 427 25.86 8.02 -2.33
C ALA A 427 26.70 8.59 -3.48
N VAL A 428 27.13 9.86 -3.40
CA VAL A 428 28.02 10.47 -4.41
C VAL A 428 29.36 9.73 -4.49
N ALA A 429 29.96 9.41 -3.35
CA ALA A 429 31.19 8.63 -3.31
C ALA A 429 31.04 7.25 -3.97
N SER A 430 29.90 6.58 -3.79
CA SER A 430 29.63 5.28 -4.41
C SER A 430 29.61 5.32 -5.94
N LEU A 431 29.19 6.46 -6.53
CA LEU A 431 29.14 6.64 -7.99
C LEU A 431 30.51 6.93 -8.62
N GLY A 432 31.47 7.42 -7.84
CA GLY A 432 32.82 7.77 -8.32
C GLY A 432 33.78 6.58 -8.43
N THR A 433 33.30 5.36 -8.17
CA THR A 433 34.14 4.16 -8.18
C THR A 433 34.32 3.59 -9.60
N GLU A 434 35.44 2.90 -9.84
CA GLU A 434 35.66 2.17 -11.10
C GLU A 434 34.55 1.11 -11.31
N GLU A 435 34.12 0.47 -10.21
CA GLU A 435 33.04 -0.49 -10.23
C GLU A 435 31.70 0.14 -10.65
N ALA A 436 31.38 1.34 -10.19
CA ALA A 436 30.19 2.07 -10.65
C ALA A 436 30.27 2.37 -12.16
N THR A 437 31.45 2.71 -12.67
CA THR A 437 31.65 2.93 -14.11
C THR A 437 31.45 1.65 -14.90
N ARG A 438 31.95 0.50 -14.39
CA ARG A 438 31.74 -0.83 -14.99
C ARG A 438 30.26 -1.19 -15.01
N LEU A 439 29.57 -1.06 -13.88
CA LEU A 439 28.13 -1.34 -13.75
C LEU A 439 27.27 -0.43 -14.63
N GLU A 440 27.68 0.82 -14.87
CA GLU A 440 26.99 1.69 -15.83
C GLU A 440 27.11 1.17 -17.26
N ARG A 441 28.28 0.66 -17.68
CA ARG A 441 28.44 0.05 -19.00
C ARG A 441 27.58 -1.21 -19.13
N VAL A 442 27.56 -2.06 -18.10
CA VAL A 442 26.70 -3.25 -18.04
C VAL A 442 25.23 -2.84 -18.19
N PHE A 443 24.78 -1.85 -17.42
CA PHE A 443 23.39 -1.36 -17.50
C PHE A 443 23.03 -0.84 -18.91
N LYS A 444 23.93 -0.08 -19.54
CA LYS A 444 23.72 0.42 -20.91
C LYS A 444 23.62 -0.72 -21.92
N GLN A 445 24.44 -1.75 -21.77
CA GLN A 445 24.35 -2.95 -22.61
C GLN A 445 23.03 -3.70 -22.39
N GLU A 446 22.64 -3.95 -21.13
CA GLU A 446 21.36 -4.59 -20.79
C GLU A 446 20.17 -3.85 -21.41
N LEU A 447 20.17 -2.51 -21.37
CA LEU A 447 19.14 -1.70 -22.02
C LEU A 447 19.17 -1.80 -23.55
N ALA A 448 20.35 -1.84 -24.16
CA ALA A 448 20.49 -2.01 -25.60
C ALA A 448 19.97 -3.38 -26.05
N ASP A 449 20.35 -4.46 -25.35
CA ASP A 449 19.90 -5.82 -25.63
C ASP A 449 18.38 -5.95 -25.48
N LEU A 450 17.81 -5.36 -24.42
CA LEU A 450 16.36 -5.32 -24.21
C LEU A 450 15.64 -4.56 -25.33
N LYS A 451 16.23 -3.46 -25.83
CA LYS A 451 15.67 -2.70 -26.95
C LYS A 451 15.68 -3.54 -28.22
N THR A 452 16.81 -4.17 -28.56
CA THR A 452 16.94 -5.06 -29.72
C THR A 452 15.95 -6.22 -29.64
N MET A 453 15.83 -6.87 -28.47
CA MET A 453 14.84 -7.92 -28.25
C MET A 453 13.39 -7.43 -28.43
N ASN A 454 13.09 -6.20 -28.03
CA ASN A 454 11.75 -5.63 -28.19
C ASN A 454 11.43 -5.31 -29.65
N GLU A 455 12.42 -4.82 -30.40
CA GLU A 455 12.33 -4.58 -31.84
C GLU A 455 12.13 -5.89 -32.60
N LEU A 456 12.92 -6.92 -32.28
CA LEU A 456 12.77 -8.26 -32.87
C LEU A 456 11.40 -8.88 -32.54
N ALA A 457 10.93 -8.76 -31.30
CA ALA A 457 9.60 -9.24 -30.92
C ALA A 457 8.48 -8.50 -31.69
N GLN A 458 8.65 -7.20 -31.96
CA GLN A 458 7.71 -6.41 -32.76
C GLN A 458 7.70 -6.86 -34.22
N SER A 459 8.88 -7.06 -34.83
CA SER A 459 8.96 -7.57 -36.20
C SER A 459 8.32 -8.95 -36.34
N LEU A 460 8.54 -9.85 -35.37
CA LEU A 460 7.89 -11.16 -35.36
C LEU A 460 6.37 -11.05 -35.16
N GLU A 461 5.89 -10.13 -34.32
CA GLU A 461 4.46 -9.91 -34.10
C GLU A 461 3.78 -9.30 -35.34
N SER A 462 4.43 -8.39 -36.06
CA SER A 462 3.89 -7.87 -37.33
C SER A 462 3.79 -8.96 -38.39
N ILE A 463 4.82 -9.80 -38.51
CA ILE A 463 4.80 -10.91 -39.47
C ILE A 463 3.74 -11.96 -39.08
N ALA A 464 3.52 -12.23 -37.80
CA ALA A 464 2.48 -13.14 -37.34
C ALA A 464 1.05 -12.59 -37.48
N LEU A 465 0.89 -11.29 -37.70
CA LEU A 465 -0.40 -10.63 -37.90
C LEU A 465 -0.75 -10.43 -39.39
N ASP A 466 0.26 -10.47 -40.26
CA ASP A 466 0.10 -10.54 -41.71
C ASP A 466 0.03 -12.03 -42.10
N ASP A 467 -1.18 -12.57 -42.24
CA ASP A 467 -1.49 -14.00 -42.53
C ASP A 467 -1.02 -14.49 -43.94
N ASP A 468 -0.15 -13.73 -44.62
CA ASP A 468 0.37 -14.01 -45.96
C ASP A 468 1.87 -14.34 -45.87
N ASP A 469 2.20 -15.63 -46.04
CA ASP A 469 3.52 -16.23 -46.30
C ASP A 469 4.47 -16.55 -45.11
N ILE A 470 4.37 -17.80 -44.64
CA ILE A 470 5.35 -18.47 -43.77
C ILE A 470 6.79 -18.40 -44.34
N GLU A 471 6.96 -18.23 -45.66
CA GLU A 471 8.26 -18.06 -46.33
C GLU A 471 8.98 -16.76 -45.92
N ASP A 472 8.24 -15.69 -45.58
CA ASP A 472 8.85 -14.41 -45.14
C ASP A 472 9.42 -14.51 -43.71
N ILE A 473 8.87 -15.37 -42.85
CA ILE A 473 9.42 -15.67 -41.51
C ILE A 473 10.78 -16.36 -41.66
N VAL A 474 10.88 -17.36 -42.56
CA VAL A 474 12.12 -18.12 -42.78
C VAL A 474 13.21 -17.21 -43.37
N ARG A 475 12.85 -16.33 -44.32
CA ARG A 475 13.82 -15.38 -44.92
C ARG A 475 14.40 -14.41 -43.89
N VAL A 476 13.58 -13.88 -42.97
CA VAL A 476 14.06 -12.97 -41.92
C VAL A 476 14.89 -13.69 -40.86
N LEU A 477 14.53 -14.93 -40.50
CA LEU A 477 15.33 -15.75 -39.59
C LEU A 477 16.72 -16.06 -40.19
N ASP A 478 16.78 -16.35 -41.49
CA ASP A 478 18.04 -16.52 -42.24
C ASP A 478 18.86 -15.22 -42.34
N GLU A 479 18.22 -14.07 -42.63
CA GLU A 479 18.88 -12.75 -42.63
C GLU A 479 19.44 -12.36 -41.24
N LEU A 480 18.82 -12.86 -40.17
CA LEU A 480 19.25 -12.65 -38.78
C LEU A 480 20.21 -13.73 -38.27
N GLY A 481 20.56 -14.73 -39.10
CA GLY A 481 21.47 -15.84 -38.75
C GLY A 481 20.92 -16.79 -37.68
N ILE A 482 19.59 -16.91 -37.58
CA ILE A 482 18.90 -17.77 -36.63
C ILE A 482 18.39 -19.00 -37.38
N GLU A 483 19.07 -20.15 -37.23
CA GLU A 483 18.60 -21.40 -37.83
C GLU A 483 17.26 -21.84 -37.19
N PRO A 484 16.21 -22.07 -38.00
CA PRO A 484 14.97 -22.67 -37.51
C PRO A 484 15.25 -24.07 -36.94
N ILE A 485 14.76 -24.34 -35.74
CA ILE A 485 14.80 -25.69 -35.17
C ILE A 485 13.67 -26.50 -35.82
N ASP A 486 14.04 -27.47 -36.65
CA ASP A 486 13.11 -28.45 -37.20
C ASP A 486 12.63 -29.38 -36.10
N ILE A 487 11.33 -29.35 -35.81
CA ILE A 487 10.67 -30.14 -34.77
C ILE A 487 10.01 -31.39 -35.38
N SER A 488 10.25 -31.68 -36.67
CA SER A 488 9.64 -32.81 -37.36
C SER A 488 10.28 -34.17 -37.05
N GLU A 489 11.43 -34.20 -36.36
CA GLU A 489 12.14 -35.47 -36.04
C GLU A 489 11.75 -36.13 -34.70
N ASP A 490 10.83 -35.57 -33.90
CA ASP A 490 10.43 -36.12 -32.60
C ASP A 490 8.93 -36.55 -32.53
N ARG A 491 8.42 -37.23 -33.58
CA ARG A 491 7.11 -37.90 -33.53
C ARG A 491 7.14 -39.40 -33.73
#